data_AF-A0A7W4CF41-F1
#
_entry.id   AF-A0A7W4CF41-F1
#
_cell.length_a   1.000
_cell.length_b   1.000
_cell.length_c   1.000
_cell.angle_alpha   90.00
_cell.angle_beta   90.00
_cell.angle_gamma   90.00
#
_symmetry.space_group_name_H-M   'P 1'
#
loop_
_entity.id
_entity.type
_entity.pdbx_description
1 polymer ?
#
loop_
_entity_poly.entity_id
_entity_poly.type
_entity_poly.pdbx_seq_one_letter_code
_entity_poly.pdbx_strand_id
1 'polypeptide(L)'
;MLFSALGQSDESTQEKLKFIAKALNTPIDINDTADFLHSLEKYATSLSQTIRQRLKDDEEDNLDFTVASTLMHHYRQQAEKEENWQEAINWLLRVELNDSHWLTMGHYHLHLKQYKQATRCLHQARKLMDKEHFHYAKSIDLECAIAETEQDILAYGRFAGINSKINQADTPLVT
;
A
#
# COMPACT_ATOMS: atom_id res chain seq x y z
N MET A 1 -23.97 13.20 19.91
CA MET A 1 -23.62 13.08 21.35
C MET A 1 -22.48 12.10 21.63
N LEU A 2 -22.21 11.07 20.80
CA LEU A 2 -21.07 10.17 21.03
C LEU A 2 -19.69 10.80 20.77
N PHE A 3 -19.55 11.60 19.70
CA PHE A 3 -18.24 12.13 19.28
C PHE A 3 -17.78 13.38 20.02
N SER A 4 -18.69 14.13 20.63
CA SER A 4 -18.37 15.25 21.53
C SER A 4 -17.61 14.79 22.78
N ALA A 5 -17.74 13.51 23.16
CA ALA A 5 -17.01 12.94 24.29
C ALA A 5 -15.54 12.66 23.97
N LEU A 6 -15.19 12.28 22.73
CA LEU A 6 -13.80 11.98 22.34
C LEU A 6 -12.89 13.21 22.39
N GLY A 7 -13.44 14.40 22.11
CA GLY A 7 -12.72 15.68 22.18
C GLY A 7 -12.68 16.32 23.57
N GLN A 8 -13.52 15.87 24.51
CA GLN A 8 -13.65 16.50 25.85
C GLN A 8 -13.40 15.55 27.03
N SER A 9 -13.20 14.25 26.84
CA SER A 9 -12.88 13.32 27.94
C SER A 9 -11.38 13.28 28.24
N ASP A 10 -11.04 13.24 29.53
CA ASP A 10 -9.70 12.95 30.09
C ASP A 10 -9.26 11.48 29.88
N GLU A 11 -10.03 10.69 29.11
CA GLU A 11 -9.68 9.30 28.80
C GLU A 11 -8.38 9.25 28.01
N SER A 12 -7.54 8.27 28.35
CA SER A 12 -6.26 8.06 27.69
C SER A 12 -6.47 7.85 26.18
N THR A 13 -5.52 8.30 25.35
CA THR A 13 -5.54 8.08 23.89
C THR A 13 -5.79 6.61 23.53
N GLN A 14 -5.36 5.68 24.39
CA GLN A 14 -5.52 4.24 24.22
C GLN A 14 -6.98 3.77 24.34
N GLU A 15 -7.80 4.37 25.21
CA GLU A 15 -9.22 4.04 25.32
C GLU A 15 -10.01 4.55 24.13
N LYS A 16 -9.66 5.75 23.65
CA LYS A 16 -10.23 6.33 22.42
C LYS A 16 -9.91 5.47 21.19
N LEU A 17 -8.70 4.91 21.13
CA LEU A 17 -8.25 3.97 20.10
C LEU A 17 -8.98 2.62 20.16
N LYS A 18 -9.13 2.04 21.35
CA LYS A 18 -9.90 0.80 21.55
C LYS A 18 -11.36 0.96 21.12
N PHE A 19 -11.95 2.12 21.41
CA PHE A 19 -13.32 2.43 20.98
C PHE A 19 -13.45 2.49 19.45
N ILE A 20 -12.52 3.16 18.77
CA ILE A 20 -12.51 3.25 17.30
C ILE A 20 -12.29 1.87 16.67
N ALA A 21 -11.31 1.11 17.13
CA ALA A 21 -11.06 -0.24 16.62
C ALA A 21 -12.23 -1.19 16.83
N LYS A 22 -12.91 -1.10 17.98
CA LYS A 22 -14.13 -1.85 18.25
C LYS A 22 -15.25 -1.47 17.28
N ALA A 23 -15.43 -0.18 16.99
CA ALA A 23 -16.40 0.29 16.00
C ALA A 23 -16.08 -0.21 14.57
N LEU A 24 -14.80 -0.27 14.21
CA LEU A 24 -14.32 -0.80 12.92
C LEU A 24 -14.50 -2.32 12.78
N ASN A 25 -14.51 -3.06 13.90
CA ASN A 25 -14.58 -4.53 13.93
C ASN A 25 -15.97 -5.10 14.26
N THR A 26 -16.97 -4.23 14.49
CA THR A 26 -18.38 -4.65 14.56
C THR A 26 -18.92 -4.88 13.14
N PRO A 27 -19.76 -5.91 12.91
CA PRO A 27 -20.45 -6.09 11.64
C PRO A 27 -21.50 -4.98 11.49
N ILE A 28 -21.06 -3.85 10.96
CA ILE A 28 -21.92 -2.75 10.54
C ILE A 28 -22.44 -3.13 9.16
N ASP A 29 -23.75 -3.04 8.97
CA ASP A 29 -24.42 -3.32 7.71
C ASP A 29 -23.74 -2.52 6.58
N ILE A 30 -23.34 -3.23 5.54
CA ILE A 30 -22.22 -2.88 4.65
C ILE A 30 -22.54 -1.64 3.81
N ASN A 31 -23.83 -1.28 3.71
CA ASN A 31 -24.31 -0.09 3.01
C ASN A 31 -24.08 1.24 3.76
N ASP A 32 -23.90 1.21 5.09
CA ASP A 32 -23.70 2.42 5.93
C ASP A 32 -22.25 2.61 6.41
N THR A 33 -21.37 1.62 6.18
CA THR A 33 -19.96 1.65 6.65
C THR A 33 -19.13 2.73 5.98
N ALA A 34 -19.39 3.03 4.70
CA ALA A 34 -18.69 4.08 3.97
C ALA A 34 -19.05 5.47 4.51
N ASP A 35 -20.32 5.71 4.84
CA ASP A 35 -20.80 6.97 5.40
C ASP A 35 -20.38 7.16 6.87
N PHE A 36 -20.32 6.06 7.64
CA PHE A 36 -19.79 6.07 9.00
C PHE A 36 -18.29 6.37 9.02
N LEU A 37 -17.51 5.72 8.17
CA LEU A 37 -16.07 5.95 8.03
C LEU A 37 -15.76 7.35 7.48
N HIS A 38 -16.52 7.83 6.50
CA HIS A 38 -16.37 9.18 5.94
C HIS A 38 -16.78 10.26 6.96
N SER A 39 -17.77 9.98 7.81
CA SER A 39 -18.16 10.84 8.94
C SER A 39 -17.11 10.84 10.06
N LEU A 40 -16.47 9.70 10.32
CA LEU A 40 -15.30 9.58 11.19
C LEU A 40 -14.12 10.33 10.59
N GLU A 41 -13.83 10.21 9.30
CA GLU A 41 -12.75 10.91 8.61
C GLU A 41 -12.92 12.43 8.66
N LYS A 42 -14.16 12.93 8.60
CA LYS A 42 -14.53 14.35 8.68
C LYS A 42 -14.45 14.96 10.09
N TYR A 43 -14.70 14.19 11.15
CA TYR A 43 -14.63 14.67 12.55
C TYR A 43 -13.35 14.24 13.28
N ALA A 44 -12.74 13.17 12.83
CA ALA A 44 -11.52 12.58 13.34
C ALA A 44 -10.35 12.83 12.39
N THR A 45 -10.38 13.85 11.53
CA THR A 45 -9.23 14.20 10.68
C THR A 45 -7.99 14.45 11.54
N SER A 46 -8.14 15.17 12.65
CA SER A 46 -7.04 15.42 13.60
C SER A 46 -6.61 14.14 14.32
N LEU A 47 -7.53 13.26 14.69
CA LEU A 47 -7.21 12.00 15.36
C LEU A 47 -6.57 10.99 14.41
N SER A 48 -7.10 10.86 13.19
CA SER A 48 -6.53 10.11 12.07
C SER A 48 -5.14 10.63 11.71
N GLN A 49 -4.95 11.94 11.62
CA GLN A 49 -3.61 12.52 11.40
C GLN A 49 -2.67 12.25 12.58
N THR A 50 -3.14 12.37 13.82
CA THR A 50 -2.34 12.08 15.02
C THR A 50 -1.95 10.61 15.10
N ILE A 51 -2.87 9.70 14.75
CA ILE A 51 -2.64 8.25 14.69
C ILE A 51 -1.68 7.92 13.56
N ARG A 52 -1.88 8.47 12.37
CA ARG A 52 -0.98 8.33 11.22
C ARG A 52 0.43 8.82 11.56
N GLN A 53 0.54 9.92 12.30
CA GLN A 53 1.83 10.45 12.75
C GLN A 53 2.48 9.52 13.79
N ARG A 54 1.74 9.05 14.80
CA ARG A 54 2.26 8.10 15.80
C ARG A 54 2.70 6.78 15.19
N LEU A 55 1.95 6.26 14.22
CA LEU A 55 2.37 5.07 13.46
C LEU A 55 3.65 5.37 12.68
N LYS A 56 3.79 6.55 12.06
CA LYS A 56 5.03 6.94 11.37
C LYS A 56 6.26 7.06 12.28
N ASP A 57 6.07 7.41 13.54
CA ASP A 57 7.16 7.66 14.50
C ASP A 57 7.60 6.39 15.26
N ASP A 58 7.28 5.19 14.75
CA ASP A 58 7.61 3.87 15.32
C ASP A 58 7.11 3.63 16.77
N GLU A 59 6.14 4.41 17.26
CA GLU A 59 5.45 4.15 18.54
C GLU A 59 4.37 3.04 18.40
N GLU A 60 4.57 2.07 17.51
CA GLU A 60 3.65 0.95 17.27
C GLU A 60 3.57 0.01 18.48
N ASP A 61 4.65 -0.12 19.26
CA ASP A 61 4.79 -1.04 20.40
C ASP A 61 3.77 -0.79 21.53
N ASN A 62 3.14 0.39 21.57
CA ASN A 62 2.16 0.75 22.59
C ASN A 62 0.69 0.58 22.14
N LEU A 63 0.45 0.19 20.88
CA LEU A 63 -0.89 -0.11 20.38
C LEU A 63 -1.20 -1.61 20.49
N ASP A 64 -2.46 -1.90 20.79
CA ASP A 64 -2.98 -3.26 20.68
C ASP A 64 -2.88 -3.72 19.21
N PHE A 65 -2.36 -4.93 18.99
CA PHE A 65 -2.07 -5.48 17.67
C PHE A 65 -3.30 -5.48 16.74
N THR A 66 -4.49 -5.76 17.29
CA THR A 66 -5.73 -5.75 16.49
C THR A 66 -6.03 -4.34 16.02
N VAL A 67 -5.89 -3.34 16.89
CA VAL A 67 -6.05 -1.92 16.55
C VAL A 67 -5.06 -1.48 15.47
N ALA A 68 -3.79 -1.82 15.63
CA ALA A 68 -2.74 -1.49 14.66
C ALA A 68 -3.04 -2.11 13.28
N SER A 69 -3.38 -3.40 13.23
CA SER A 69 -3.70 -4.12 11.99
C SER A 69 -4.89 -3.52 11.23
N THR A 70 -5.97 -3.17 11.93
CA THR A 70 -7.16 -2.55 11.32
C THR A 70 -6.84 -1.17 10.75
N LEU A 71 -6.04 -0.36 11.46
CA LEU A 71 -5.65 0.96 11.00
C LEU A 71 -4.70 0.90 9.80
N MET A 72 -3.71 0.00 9.82
CA MET A 72 -2.80 -0.22 8.69
C MET A 72 -3.58 -0.63 7.43
N HIS A 73 -4.55 -1.52 7.59
CA HIS A 73 -5.42 -1.94 6.49
C HIS A 73 -6.23 -0.76 5.92
N HIS A 74 -6.80 0.08 6.78
CA HIS A 74 -7.56 1.26 6.37
C HIS A 74 -6.70 2.25 5.57
N TYR A 75 -5.53 2.64 6.10
CA TYR A 75 -4.67 3.61 5.41
C TYR A 75 -4.06 3.05 4.12
N ARG A 76 -3.82 1.74 4.05
CA ARG A 76 -3.46 1.09 2.80
C ARG A 76 -4.56 1.27 1.75
N GLN A 77 -5.82 0.93 2.08
CA GLN A 77 -6.93 1.09 1.15
C GLN A 77 -7.16 2.55 0.73
N GLN A 78 -6.96 3.50 1.65
CA GLN A 78 -7.03 4.92 1.30
C GLN A 78 -5.93 5.30 0.30
N ALA A 79 -4.69 4.88 0.55
CA ALA A 79 -3.58 5.10 -0.37
C ALA A 79 -3.84 4.45 -1.76
N GLU A 80 -4.46 3.28 -1.80
CA GLU A 80 -4.89 2.63 -3.05
C GLU A 80 -5.93 3.48 -3.82
N LYS A 81 -6.95 4.00 -3.13
CA LYS A 81 -7.98 4.87 -3.73
C LYS A 81 -7.41 6.19 -4.25
N GLU A 82 -6.38 6.70 -3.61
CA GLU A 82 -5.65 7.90 -4.01
C GLU A 82 -4.56 7.61 -5.06
N GLU A 83 -4.43 6.35 -5.51
CA GLU A 83 -3.37 5.86 -6.40
C GLU A 83 -1.95 6.17 -5.88
N ASN A 84 -1.80 6.36 -4.58
CA ASN A 84 -0.52 6.54 -3.90
C ASN A 84 0.09 5.17 -3.55
N TRP A 85 0.49 4.45 -4.60
CA TRP A 85 0.97 3.07 -4.50
C TRP A 85 2.20 2.92 -3.60
N GLN A 86 3.07 3.93 -3.52
CA GLN A 86 4.25 3.87 -2.65
C GLN A 86 3.86 3.92 -1.17
N GLU A 87 2.87 4.75 -0.81
CA GLU A 87 2.33 4.77 0.55
C GLU A 87 1.60 3.46 0.87
N ALA A 88 0.84 2.90 -0.08
CA ALA A 88 0.20 1.59 0.10
C ALA A 88 1.22 0.47 0.36
N ILE A 89 2.36 0.47 -0.35
CA ILE A 89 3.48 -0.46 -0.10
C ILE A 89 4.04 -0.27 1.32
N ASN A 90 4.27 0.98 1.74
CA ASN A 90 4.80 1.27 3.07
C ASN A 90 3.89 0.73 4.19
N TRP A 91 2.57 0.79 4.00
CA TRP A 91 1.61 0.21 4.94
C TRP A 91 1.63 -1.33 4.95
N LEU A 92 1.81 -1.99 3.81
CA LEU A 92 1.97 -3.44 3.76
C LEU A 92 3.22 -3.92 4.49
N LEU A 93 4.33 -3.17 4.41
CA LEU A 93 5.59 -3.56 5.04
C LEU A 93 5.58 -3.51 6.58
N ARG A 94 4.52 -2.97 7.19
CA ARG A 94 4.34 -2.90 8.65
C ARG A 94 3.64 -4.12 9.25
N VAL A 95 3.21 -5.07 8.43
CA VAL A 95 2.59 -6.32 8.90
C VAL A 95 3.43 -7.53 8.50
N GLU A 96 3.22 -8.65 9.18
CA GLU A 96 3.75 -9.93 8.71
C GLU A 96 3.13 -10.29 7.35
N LEU A 97 3.98 -10.48 6.34
CA LEU A 97 3.55 -10.68 4.96
C LEU A 97 3.19 -12.14 4.71
N ASN A 98 1.97 -12.38 4.25
CA ASN A 98 1.51 -13.66 3.70
C ASN A 98 1.51 -13.62 2.16
N ASP A 99 1.14 -14.72 1.52
CA ASP A 99 1.05 -14.85 0.07
C ASP A 99 0.19 -13.74 -0.58
N SER A 100 -0.97 -13.43 0.01
CA SER A 100 -1.85 -12.35 -0.45
C SER A 100 -1.17 -10.97 -0.35
N HIS A 101 -0.49 -10.68 0.75
CA HIS A 101 0.24 -9.42 0.93
C HIS A 101 1.37 -9.27 -0.11
N TRP A 102 2.11 -10.34 -0.38
CA TRP A 102 3.15 -10.35 -1.41
C TRP A 102 2.58 -10.13 -2.82
N LEU A 103 1.43 -10.75 -3.12
CA LEU A 103 0.75 -10.58 -4.40
C LEU A 103 0.32 -9.13 -4.60
N THR A 104 -0.37 -8.56 -3.61
CA THR A 104 -0.82 -7.16 -3.63
C THR A 104 0.36 -6.19 -3.76
N MET A 105 1.45 -6.41 -3.02
CA MET A 105 2.66 -5.58 -3.14
C MET A 105 3.28 -5.66 -4.54
N GLY A 106 3.27 -6.84 -5.17
CA GLY A 106 3.69 -7.03 -6.56
C GLY A 106 2.89 -6.17 -7.52
N HIS A 107 1.55 -6.14 -7.37
CA HIS A 107 0.66 -5.31 -8.19
C HIS A 107 0.92 -3.82 -8.00
N TYR A 108 1.14 -3.35 -6.77
CA TYR A 108 1.49 -1.94 -6.54
C TYR A 108 2.81 -1.56 -7.23
N HIS A 109 3.82 -2.43 -7.21
CA HIS A 109 5.06 -2.21 -7.94
C HIS A 109 4.85 -2.18 -9.47
N LEU A 110 3.89 -2.96 -10.02
CA LEU A 110 3.52 -2.87 -11.44
C LEU A 110 2.90 -1.50 -11.78
N HIS A 111 1.99 -0.99 -10.94
CA HIS A 111 1.43 0.35 -11.12
C HIS A 111 2.52 1.45 -11.11
N LEU A 112 3.56 1.27 -10.29
CA LEU A 112 4.72 2.17 -10.23
C LEU A 112 5.76 1.92 -11.34
N LYS A 113 5.54 0.94 -12.23
CA LYS A 113 6.50 0.51 -13.27
C LYS A 113 7.86 0.07 -12.70
N GLN A 114 7.84 -0.45 -11.47
CA GLN A 114 9.01 -0.97 -10.76
C GLN A 114 9.11 -2.48 -10.99
N TYR A 115 9.33 -2.86 -12.24
CA TYR A 115 9.20 -4.25 -12.70
C TYR A 115 10.08 -5.26 -11.96
N LYS A 116 11.34 -4.90 -11.64
CA LYS A 116 12.23 -5.78 -10.86
C LYS A 116 11.65 -6.11 -9.49
N GLN A 117 11.08 -5.13 -8.81
CA GLN A 117 10.48 -5.27 -7.50
C GLN A 117 9.15 -6.03 -7.59
N ALA A 118 8.34 -5.72 -8.60
CA ALA A 118 7.09 -6.43 -8.89
C ALA A 118 7.34 -7.94 -9.05
N THR A 119 8.23 -8.33 -9.95
CA THR A 119 8.58 -9.74 -10.21
C THR A 119 9.07 -10.45 -8.95
N ARG A 120 9.89 -9.78 -8.13
CA ARG A 120 10.35 -10.34 -6.84
C ARG A 120 9.19 -10.63 -5.88
N CYS A 121 8.28 -9.69 -5.73
CA CYS A 121 7.12 -9.84 -4.84
C CYS A 121 6.17 -10.92 -5.35
N LEU A 122 5.86 -10.93 -6.65
CA LEU A 122 5.02 -11.93 -7.30
C LEU A 122 5.58 -13.35 -7.17
N HIS A 123 6.90 -13.52 -7.34
CA HIS A 123 7.55 -14.81 -7.07
C HIS A 123 7.47 -15.23 -5.61
N GLN A 124 7.60 -14.29 -4.68
CA GLN A 124 7.48 -14.59 -3.26
C GLN A 124 6.04 -15.02 -2.90
N ALA A 125 5.02 -14.35 -3.47
CA ALA A 125 3.63 -14.77 -3.36
C ALA A 125 3.46 -16.21 -3.86
N ARG A 126 3.97 -16.51 -5.07
CA ARG A 126 3.89 -17.85 -5.66
C ARG A 126 4.54 -18.93 -4.81
N LYS A 127 5.66 -18.64 -4.15
CA LYS A 127 6.34 -19.60 -3.26
C LYS A 127 5.52 -19.97 -2.03
N LEU A 128 4.71 -19.03 -1.55
CA LEU A 128 3.91 -19.18 -0.34
C LEU A 128 2.49 -19.69 -0.63
N MET A 129 2.03 -19.62 -1.89
CA MET A 129 0.73 -20.14 -2.30
C MET A 129 0.65 -21.66 -2.13
N ASP A 130 -0.38 -22.10 -1.41
CA ASP A 130 -0.73 -23.52 -1.32
C ASP A 130 -1.29 -24.06 -2.65
N LYS A 131 -1.20 -25.38 -2.82
CA LYS A 131 -1.57 -26.08 -4.07
C LYS A 131 -3.02 -25.86 -4.52
N GLU A 132 -3.94 -25.49 -3.62
CA GLU A 132 -5.33 -25.16 -3.98
C GLU A 132 -5.44 -23.88 -4.83
N HIS A 133 -4.46 -22.98 -4.79
CA HIS A 133 -4.46 -21.73 -5.54
C HIS A 133 -3.77 -21.85 -6.92
N PHE A 134 -3.69 -23.05 -7.49
CA PHE A 134 -3.00 -23.32 -8.76
C PHE A 134 -3.46 -22.42 -9.93
N HIS A 135 -4.71 -21.94 -9.91
CA HIS A 135 -5.23 -21.00 -10.91
C HIS A 135 -4.53 -19.64 -10.87
N TYR A 136 -4.14 -19.14 -9.70
CA TYR A 136 -3.40 -17.90 -9.56
C TYR A 136 -1.94 -18.02 -10.00
N ALA A 137 -1.33 -19.19 -9.84
CA ALA A 137 0.07 -19.41 -10.20
C ALA A 137 0.35 -19.13 -11.69
N LYS A 138 -0.59 -19.48 -12.58
CA LYS A 138 -0.45 -19.18 -14.02
C LYS A 138 -0.60 -17.70 -14.34
N SER A 139 -1.47 -16.97 -13.61
CA SER A 139 -1.60 -15.51 -13.76
C SER A 139 -0.32 -14.82 -13.33
N ILE A 140 0.21 -15.21 -12.16
CA ILE A 140 1.48 -14.69 -11.63
C ILE A 140 2.63 -14.90 -12.63
N ASP A 141 2.71 -16.08 -13.25
CA ASP A 141 3.75 -16.36 -14.24
C ASP A 141 3.66 -15.47 -15.47
N LEU A 142 2.44 -15.25 -15.94
CA LEU A 142 2.19 -14.34 -17.07
C LEU A 142 2.52 -12.90 -16.69
N GLU A 143 2.12 -12.44 -15.50
CA GLU A 143 2.40 -11.10 -14.99
C GLU A 143 3.92 -10.87 -14.83
N CYS A 144 4.66 -11.84 -14.31
CA CYS A 144 6.12 -11.79 -14.24
C CYS A 144 6.74 -11.68 -15.64
N ALA A 145 6.31 -12.51 -16.59
CA ALA A 145 6.84 -12.49 -17.96
C ALA A 145 6.58 -11.15 -18.67
N ILE A 146 5.40 -10.56 -18.45
CA ILE A 146 5.06 -9.22 -18.97
C ILE A 146 5.97 -8.17 -18.33
N ALA A 147 6.11 -8.18 -17.00
CA ALA A 147 6.95 -7.22 -16.27
C ALA A 147 8.42 -7.28 -16.72
N GLU A 148 8.96 -8.49 -16.91
CA GLU A 148 10.32 -8.70 -17.44
C GLU A 148 10.47 -8.15 -18.87
N THR A 149 9.48 -8.39 -19.72
CA THR A 149 9.47 -7.86 -21.09
C THR A 149 9.41 -6.33 -21.10
N GLU A 150 8.56 -5.72 -20.27
CA GLU A 150 8.47 -4.25 -20.16
C GLU A 150 9.78 -3.64 -19.64
N GLN A 151 10.43 -4.32 -18.68
CA GLN A 151 11.74 -3.93 -18.19
C GLN A 151 12.79 -3.95 -19.29
N ASP A 152 12.80 -4.99 -20.12
CA ASP A 152 13.74 -5.14 -21.23
C ASP A 152 13.52 -4.06 -22.29
N ILE A 153 12.26 -3.79 -22.68
CA ILE A 153 11.91 -2.71 -23.61
C ILE A 153 12.43 -1.37 -23.09
N LEU A 154 12.25 -1.07 -21.79
CA LEU A 154 12.76 0.16 -21.19
C LEU A 154 14.28 0.22 -21.15
N ALA A 155 14.97 -0.91 -20.93
CA ALA A 155 16.42 -0.98 -21.00
C ALA A 155 16.94 -0.69 -22.42
N TYR A 156 16.32 -1.30 -23.44
CA TYR A 156 16.64 -1.04 -24.84
C TYR A 156 16.39 0.41 -25.24
N GLY A 157 15.24 0.99 -24.86
CA GLY A 157 14.92 2.39 -25.13
C GLY A 157 15.95 3.35 -24.51
N ARG A 158 16.40 3.09 -23.28
CA ARG A 158 17.49 3.87 -22.65
C ARG A 158 18.80 3.75 -23.41
N PHE A 159 19.19 2.55 -23.84
CA PHE A 159 20.41 2.34 -24.61
C PHE A 159 20.38 3.08 -25.95
N ALA A 160 19.28 2.97 -26.70
CA ALA A 160 19.10 3.67 -27.97
C ALA A 160 19.14 5.20 -27.80
N GLY A 161 18.51 5.72 -26.73
CA GLY A 161 18.50 7.15 -26.42
C GLY A 161 19.85 7.72 -25.96
N ILE A 162 20.73 6.89 -25.36
CA ILE A 162 22.11 7.28 -25.07
C ILE A 162 22.92 7.32 -26.36
N ASN A 163 22.78 6.30 -27.22
CA ASN A 163 23.52 6.20 -28.47
C ASN A 163 23.20 7.38 -29.42
N SER A 164 21.95 7.84 -29.47
CA SER A 164 21.57 9.01 -30.28
C SER A 164 22.15 10.33 -29.76
N LYS A 165 22.29 10.50 -28.44
CA LYS A 165 22.90 11.70 -27.83
C LYS A 165 24.42 11.76 -28.07
N ILE A 166 25.09 10.62 -28.07
CA ILE A 166 26.53 10.54 -28.41
C ILE A 166 26.73 10.96 -29.87
N ASN A 167 25.94 10.42 -30.80
CA ASN A 167 26.06 10.75 -32.22
C ASN A 167 25.76 12.23 -32.55
N GLN A 168 24.99 12.94 -31.73
CA GLN A 168 24.75 14.38 -31.89
C GLN A 168 25.86 15.25 -31.27
N ALA A 169 26.58 14.74 -30.27
CA ALA A 169 27.70 15.45 -29.64
C ALA A 169 28.98 15.42 -30.51
N ASP A 170 29.10 14.45 -31.43
CA ASP A 170 30.26 14.25 -32.30
C ASP A 170 30.12 14.89 -33.71
N THR A 171 29.00 15.56 -34.01
CA THR A 171 28.88 16.36 -35.25
C THR A 171 29.70 17.65 -35.10
N PRO A 172 30.78 17.86 -35.89
CA PRO A 172 31.50 19.13 -35.86
C PRO A 172 30.58 20.23 -36.36
N LEU A 173 30.55 21.38 -35.68
CA LEU A 173 30.01 22.61 -36.23
C LEU A 173 30.80 22.94 -37.51
N VAL A 174 30.24 22.58 -38.66
CA VAL A 174 30.69 23.10 -39.95
C VAL A 174 30.14 24.51 -40.04
N THR A 175 30.98 25.49 -39.72
CA THR A 175 30.80 26.92 -40.00
C THR A 175 30.73 27.22 -41.48
#